data_AF-A0A2G2FZK4-F1
#
_entry.id   AF-A0A2G2FZK4-F1
#
_cell.length_a   1.000
_cell.length_b   1.000
_cell.length_c   1.000
_cell.angle_alpha   90.00
_cell.angle_beta   90.00
_cell.angle_gamma   90.00
#
_symmetry.space_group_name_H-M   'P 1'
#
loop_
_entity.id
_entity.type
_entity.pdbx_description
1 polymer ?
#
loop_
_entity_poly.entity_id
_entity_poly.type
_entity_poly.pdbx_seq_one_letter_code
_entity_poly.pdbx_strand_id
1 'polypeptide(L)'
;MEFKTKALYNSATNLAEEDAQVYGGNITLLDLQSAARFYPILIQLAKQQKTVTYGELCRLTHEQYSDWVHINSIIPVRCGRILGVIGQFMQERNLPFLQALVLNQTKQDSCGDGIEQVMNTAIARQEVFDFNWENISDSFDLYIEQTEELVTRPKKKAQPLMSWDEAHKLMFSYYKKHKASLPRQISEYRDALTRLIQNGKSAEEVFEILIAQHSLTTR
;
A
#
# COMPACT_ATOMS: atom_id res chain seq x y z
N MET A 1 -20.85 -13.84 -14.92
CA MET A 1 -21.91 -13.01 -14.30
C MET A 1 -21.16 -11.90 -13.56
N GLU A 2 -21.20 -10.66 -14.04
CA GLU A 2 -20.51 -9.54 -13.37
C GLU A 2 -21.26 -9.21 -12.08
N PHE A 3 -20.64 -9.42 -10.92
CA PHE A 3 -21.17 -8.91 -9.67
C PHE A 3 -20.94 -7.39 -9.66
N LYS A 4 -22.01 -6.62 -9.48
CA LYS A 4 -21.92 -5.16 -9.32
C LYS A 4 -22.20 -4.83 -7.87
N THR A 5 -21.16 -4.43 -7.15
CA THR A 5 -21.28 -3.97 -5.75
C THR A 5 -22.25 -2.78 -5.67
N LYS A 6 -23.17 -2.83 -4.70
CA LYS A 6 -24.06 -1.72 -4.32
C LYS A 6 -23.45 -0.92 -3.17
N ALA A 7 -22.43 -1.45 -2.48
CA ALA A 7 -21.57 -0.64 -1.62
C ALA A 7 -20.81 0.35 -2.52
N LEU A 8 -21.42 1.51 -2.75
CA LEU A 8 -20.82 2.60 -3.50
C LEU A 8 -19.51 2.98 -2.82
N TYR A 9 -18.38 2.78 -3.50
CA TYR A 9 -17.21 3.60 -3.26
C TYR A 9 -17.67 5.04 -3.50
N ASN A 10 -17.48 5.94 -2.54
CA ASN A 10 -17.69 7.37 -2.77
C ASN A 10 -16.68 7.82 -3.85
N SER A 11 -17.11 7.74 -5.11
CA SER A 11 -16.28 7.86 -6.30
C SER A 11 -15.95 9.33 -6.56
N ALA A 12 -14.87 9.80 -5.94
CA ALA A 12 -14.07 10.92 -6.46
C ALA A 12 -12.58 10.53 -6.62
N THR A 13 -12.14 9.41 -6.06
CA THR A 13 -10.82 8.84 -6.31
C THR A 13 -10.93 7.83 -7.45
N ASN A 14 -10.62 8.29 -8.67
CA ASN A 14 -10.04 7.38 -9.65
C ASN A 14 -8.81 6.78 -8.98
N LEU A 15 -8.86 5.50 -8.63
CA LEU A 15 -7.69 4.76 -8.14
C LEU A 15 -6.74 4.54 -9.33
N ALA A 16 -6.21 5.64 -9.85
CA ALA A 16 -5.02 5.67 -10.68
C ALA A 16 -3.87 5.08 -9.86
N GLU A 17 -2.84 4.59 -10.54
CA GLU A 17 -1.66 3.90 -10.02
C GLU A 17 -0.96 4.59 -8.82
N GLU A 18 -1.32 5.82 -8.48
CA GLU A 18 -0.85 6.60 -7.33
C GLU A 18 -1.64 6.36 -6.02
N ASP A 19 -2.90 5.88 -6.08
CA ASP A 19 -3.78 5.70 -4.91
C ASP A 19 -3.84 4.26 -4.36
N ALA A 20 -2.92 3.37 -4.75
CA ALA A 20 -2.64 2.13 -4.00
C ALA A 20 -2.28 2.40 -2.51
N GLN A 21 -2.11 3.68 -2.16
CA GLN A 21 -1.91 4.23 -0.84
C GLN A 21 -3.11 4.11 0.12
N VAL A 22 -4.33 3.86 -0.37
CA VAL A 22 -5.55 3.76 0.47
C VAL A 22 -5.49 2.60 1.48
N TYR A 23 -4.67 1.56 1.25
CA TYR A 23 -4.53 0.46 2.20
C TYR A 23 -3.09 0.16 2.65
N GLY A 24 -2.25 1.19 2.72
CA GLY A 24 -1.07 1.19 3.58
C GLY A 24 0.27 0.90 2.88
N GLY A 25 0.84 1.94 2.28
CA GLY A 25 2.28 2.02 1.98
C GLY A 25 2.85 0.89 1.12
N ASN A 26 4.17 0.68 1.19
CA ASN A 26 4.82 -0.40 0.47
C ASN A 26 4.41 -1.77 1.06
N ILE A 27 3.66 -2.56 0.29
CA ILE A 27 3.33 -3.96 0.59
C ILE A 27 4.63 -4.78 0.62
N THR A 28 4.80 -5.59 1.66
CA THR A 28 5.97 -6.48 1.81
C THR A 28 5.59 -7.93 1.51
N LEU A 29 6.60 -8.77 1.22
CA LEU A 29 6.41 -10.22 1.08
C LEU A 29 5.66 -10.83 2.28
N LEU A 30 5.98 -10.38 3.50
CA LEU A 30 5.33 -10.86 4.71
C LEU A 30 3.84 -10.48 4.78
N ASP A 31 3.44 -9.35 4.21
CA ASP A 31 2.03 -8.95 4.17
C ASP A 31 1.25 -9.82 3.18
N LEU A 32 1.82 -10.13 2.02
CA LEU A 32 1.23 -11.05 1.03
C LEU A 32 1.04 -12.44 1.63
N GLN A 33 2.09 -12.97 2.26
CA GLN A 33 2.02 -14.26 2.94
C GLN A 33 0.99 -14.26 4.08
N SER A 34 0.92 -13.18 4.86
CA SER A 34 -0.10 -13.07 5.91
C SER A 34 -1.52 -13.02 5.31
N ALA A 35 -1.71 -12.32 4.18
CA ALA A 35 -2.99 -12.22 3.49
C ALA A 35 -3.45 -13.59 2.97
N ALA A 36 -2.54 -14.41 2.43
CA ALA A 36 -2.80 -15.80 2.02
C ALA A 36 -3.38 -16.66 3.16
N ARG A 37 -3.05 -16.34 4.42
CA ARG A 37 -3.54 -17.06 5.60
C ARG A 37 -4.85 -16.49 6.14
N PHE A 38 -5.03 -15.17 6.04
CA PHE A 38 -6.29 -14.50 6.41
C PHE A 38 -7.44 -14.87 5.46
N TYR A 39 -7.16 -14.93 4.16
CA TYR A 39 -8.17 -15.17 3.13
C TYR A 39 -9.05 -16.40 3.39
N PRO A 40 -8.53 -17.62 3.57
CA PRO A 40 -9.36 -18.80 3.80
C PRO A 40 -10.20 -18.70 5.10
N ILE A 41 -9.67 -18.06 6.14
CA ILE A 41 -10.41 -17.80 7.38
C ILE A 41 -11.59 -16.87 7.11
N LEU A 42 -11.37 -15.78 6.39
CA LEU A 42 -12.42 -14.81 6.05
C LEU A 42 -13.49 -15.44 5.15
N ILE A 43 -13.11 -16.29 4.18
CA ILE A 43 -14.06 -17.06 3.37
C ILE A 43 -14.91 -17.97 4.25
N GLN A 44 -14.30 -18.66 5.21
CA GLN A 44 -15.05 -19.51 6.15
C GLN A 44 -16.02 -18.69 7.00
N LEU A 45 -15.61 -17.52 7.48
CA LEU A 45 -16.47 -16.61 8.23
C LEU A 45 -17.64 -16.11 7.38
N ALA A 46 -17.39 -15.79 6.10
CA ALA A 46 -18.44 -15.39 5.15
C ALA A 46 -19.47 -16.50 4.96
N LYS A 47 -19.02 -17.74 4.73
CA LYS A 47 -19.90 -18.92 4.63
C LYS A 47 -20.72 -19.17 5.90
N GLN A 48 -20.15 -18.88 7.06
CA GLN A 48 -20.83 -19.02 8.36
C GLN A 48 -21.68 -17.80 8.74
N GLN A 49 -21.66 -16.75 7.92
CA GLN A 49 -22.28 -15.45 8.21
C GLN A 49 -21.86 -14.86 9.57
N LYS A 50 -20.56 -14.96 9.88
CA LYS A 50 -19.97 -14.46 11.13
C LYS A 50 -19.06 -13.27 10.90
N THR A 51 -19.02 -12.41 11.90
CA THR A 51 -18.03 -11.34 12.02
C THR A 51 -17.06 -11.67 13.14
N VAL A 52 -15.89 -11.04 13.09
CA VAL A 52 -14.84 -11.16 14.11
C VAL A 52 -14.19 -9.81 14.34
N THR A 53 -13.56 -9.62 15.49
CA THR A 53 -12.69 -8.46 15.70
C THR A 53 -11.32 -8.64 15.04
N TYR A 54 -10.59 -7.54 14.85
CA TYR A 54 -9.18 -7.60 14.42
C TYR A 54 -8.31 -8.51 15.31
N GLY A 55 -8.55 -8.50 16.62
CA GLY A 55 -7.83 -9.36 17.57
C GLY A 55 -8.21 -10.82 17.43
N GLU A 56 -9.49 -11.11 17.23
CA GLU A 56 -9.98 -12.47 17.01
C GLU A 56 -9.49 -13.05 15.68
N LEU A 57 -9.42 -12.25 14.61
CA LEU A 57 -8.84 -12.68 13.34
C LEU A 57 -7.37 -13.08 13.50
N CYS A 58 -6.58 -12.29 14.24
CA CYS A 58 -5.20 -12.66 14.56
C CYS A 58 -5.14 -13.99 15.30
N ARG A 59 -5.97 -14.15 16.35
CA ARG A 59 -6.02 -15.38 17.16
C ARG A 59 -6.39 -16.61 16.32
N LEU A 60 -7.45 -16.53 15.50
CA LEU A 60 -7.86 -17.61 14.61
C LEU A 60 -6.73 -17.99 13.64
N THR A 61 -6.00 -16.99 13.13
CA THR A 61 -4.87 -17.23 12.24
C THR A 61 -3.72 -17.91 12.99
N HIS A 62 -3.43 -17.50 14.23
CA HIS A 62 -2.41 -18.14 15.08
C HIS A 62 -2.74 -19.59 15.40
N GLU A 63 -4.01 -19.89 15.65
CA GLU A 63 -4.49 -21.25 15.94
C GLU A 63 -4.39 -22.15 14.71
N GLN A 64 -4.75 -21.64 13.54
CA GLN A 64 -4.75 -22.43 12.30
C GLN A 64 -3.35 -22.63 11.70
N TYR A 65 -2.43 -21.68 11.91
CA TYR A 65 -1.11 -21.67 11.29
C TYR A 65 0.02 -21.54 12.34
N SER A 66 -0.10 -22.27 13.45
CA SER A 66 0.86 -22.26 14.57
C SER A 66 2.29 -22.57 14.16
N ASP A 67 2.45 -23.38 13.10
CA ASP A 67 3.74 -23.92 12.67
C ASP A 67 4.46 -22.97 11.70
N TRP A 68 3.81 -21.88 11.29
CA TRP A 68 4.40 -20.91 10.38
C TRP A 68 5.38 -20.00 11.12
N VAL A 69 6.64 -19.98 10.64
CA VAL A 69 7.76 -19.26 11.26
C VAL A 69 7.51 -17.77 11.53
N HIS A 70 6.59 -17.12 10.79
CA HIS A 70 6.28 -15.71 10.94
C HIS A 70 4.95 -15.43 11.66
N ILE A 71 4.33 -16.42 12.30
CA ILE A 71 2.99 -16.28 12.88
C ILE A 71 2.89 -15.16 13.92
N ASN A 72 3.92 -15.02 14.77
CA ASN A 72 4.01 -13.97 15.79
C ASN A 72 4.07 -12.55 15.21
N SER A 73 4.33 -12.41 13.90
CA SER A 73 4.34 -11.11 13.22
C SER A 73 2.93 -10.61 12.84
N ILE A 74 1.93 -11.48 12.89
CA ILE A 74 0.52 -11.13 12.69
C ILE A 74 -0.02 -10.54 13.99
N ILE A 75 -0.16 -9.22 14.02
CA ILE A 75 -0.67 -8.45 15.15
C ILE A 75 -1.75 -7.46 14.69
N PRO A 76 -2.67 -7.02 15.57
CA PRO A 76 -3.81 -6.19 15.18
C PRO A 76 -3.44 -4.92 14.41
N VAL A 77 -2.34 -4.27 14.76
CA VAL A 77 -1.86 -3.04 14.09
C VAL A 77 -1.51 -3.28 12.60
N ARG A 78 -1.10 -4.49 12.24
CA ARG A 78 -0.74 -4.85 10.86
C ARG A 78 -1.93 -5.36 10.05
N CYS A 79 -3.04 -5.73 10.70
CA CYS A 79 -4.21 -6.28 10.02
C CYS A 79 -4.74 -5.36 8.93
N GLY A 80 -4.78 -4.05 9.14
CA GLY A 80 -5.30 -3.11 8.14
C GLY A 80 -4.58 -3.24 6.79
N ARG A 81 -3.24 -3.27 6.80
CA ARG A 81 -2.43 -3.43 5.58
C ARG A 81 -2.57 -4.82 4.96
N ILE A 82 -2.62 -5.86 5.79
CA ILE A 82 -2.81 -7.25 5.32
C ILE A 82 -4.19 -7.40 4.66
N LEU A 83 -5.23 -6.85 5.27
CA LEU A 83 -6.59 -6.81 4.72
C LEU A 83 -6.68 -5.96 3.46
N GLY A 84 -5.81 -4.96 3.32
CA GLY A 84 -5.63 -4.17 2.11
C GLY A 84 -5.30 -5.01 0.87
N VAL A 85 -4.37 -5.97 1.01
CA VAL A 85 -4.01 -6.90 -0.07
C VAL A 85 -5.23 -7.68 -0.55
N ILE A 86 -6.02 -8.21 0.40
CA ILE A 86 -7.26 -8.92 0.09
C ILE A 86 -8.26 -7.97 -0.59
N GLY A 87 -8.30 -6.71 -0.17
CA GLY A 87 -9.26 -5.72 -0.65
C GLY A 87 -9.04 -5.37 -2.10
N GLN A 88 -7.77 -5.18 -2.45
CA GLN A 88 -7.36 -4.99 -3.83
C GLN A 88 -7.75 -6.19 -4.69
N PHE A 89 -7.47 -7.41 -4.25
CA PHE A 89 -7.87 -8.61 -4.99
C PHE A 89 -9.39 -8.70 -5.23
N MET A 90 -10.20 -8.40 -4.19
CA MET A 90 -11.66 -8.40 -4.32
C MET A 90 -12.11 -7.36 -5.34
N GLN A 91 -11.57 -6.16 -5.24
CA GLN A 91 -11.94 -5.04 -6.10
C GLN A 91 -11.60 -5.32 -7.56
N GLU A 92 -10.39 -5.81 -7.86
CA GLU A 92 -9.94 -6.16 -9.22
C GLU A 92 -10.86 -7.20 -9.88
N ARG A 93 -11.55 -8.03 -9.09
CA ARG A 93 -12.45 -9.10 -9.56
C ARG A 93 -13.92 -8.76 -9.38
N ASN A 94 -14.24 -7.54 -8.95
CA ASN A 94 -15.59 -7.10 -8.61
C ASN A 94 -16.29 -8.07 -7.63
N LEU A 95 -15.58 -8.52 -6.59
CA LEU A 95 -16.11 -9.37 -5.53
C LEU A 95 -16.57 -8.54 -4.33
N PRO A 96 -17.46 -9.08 -3.47
CA PRO A 96 -17.86 -8.42 -2.23
C PRO A 96 -16.66 -8.12 -1.30
N PHE A 97 -16.74 -7.02 -0.57
CA PHE A 97 -15.67 -6.52 0.30
C PHE A 97 -15.56 -7.32 1.61
N LEU A 98 -14.83 -8.43 1.59
CA LEU A 98 -14.66 -9.38 2.70
C LEU A 98 -14.17 -8.77 4.01
N GLN A 99 -13.47 -7.63 3.96
CA GLN A 99 -13.00 -6.91 5.15
C GLN A 99 -14.16 -6.35 5.99
N ALA A 100 -15.37 -6.23 5.42
CA ALA A 100 -16.58 -5.85 6.14
C ALA A 100 -16.94 -6.83 7.28
N LEU A 101 -16.32 -8.02 7.31
CA LEU A 101 -16.45 -9.01 8.39
C LEU A 101 -15.56 -8.71 9.60
N VAL A 102 -14.56 -7.85 9.46
CA VAL A 102 -13.56 -7.57 10.50
C VAL A 102 -13.89 -6.25 11.17
N LEU A 103 -14.20 -6.32 12.46
CA LEU A 103 -14.77 -5.23 13.22
C LEU A 103 -13.80 -4.71 14.28
N ASN A 104 -14.01 -3.47 14.70
CA ASN A 104 -13.29 -2.88 15.79
C ASN A 104 -13.67 -3.56 17.11
N GLN A 105 -12.69 -3.77 17.98
CA GLN A 105 -12.88 -4.38 19.29
C GLN A 105 -13.85 -3.58 20.17
N THR A 106 -13.80 -2.24 20.12
CA THR A 106 -14.59 -1.36 20.99
C THR A 106 -15.90 -0.90 20.35
N LYS A 107 -15.94 -0.80 19.03
CA LYS A 107 -17.12 -0.40 18.25
C LYS A 107 -17.52 -1.55 17.34
N GLN A 108 -18.25 -2.52 17.90
CA GLN A 108 -18.53 -3.83 17.29
C GLN A 108 -19.36 -3.77 16.00
N ASP A 109 -19.90 -2.62 15.59
CA ASP A 109 -20.54 -2.47 14.29
C ASP A 109 -19.65 -1.81 13.23
N SER A 110 -18.43 -1.41 13.63
CA SER A 110 -17.54 -0.60 12.82
C SER A 110 -16.33 -1.35 12.29
N CYS A 111 -15.97 -1.12 11.03
CA CYS A 111 -14.72 -1.63 10.45
C CYS A 111 -13.53 -0.67 10.67
N GLY A 112 -13.76 0.46 11.35
CA GLY A 112 -12.80 1.54 11.55
C GLY A 112 -13.10 2.76 10.69
N ASP A 113 -12.77 3.94 11.22
CA ASP A 113 -13.20 5.22 10.68
C ASP A 113 -12.72 5.46 9.23
N GLY A 114 -11.52 5.00 8.87
CA GLY A 114 -10.99 5.17 7.51
C GLY A 114 -11.79 4.41 6.44
N ILE A 115 -12.35 3.23 6.77
CA ILE A 115 -13.16 2.45 5.83
C ILE A 115 -14.57 3.05 5.73
N GLU A 116 -15.15 3.46 6.85
CA GLU A 116 -16.50 4.03 6.92
C GLU A 116 -16.63 5.39 6.21
N GLN A 117 -15.53 6.12 6.07
CA GLN A 117 -15.49 7.36 5.30
C GLN A 117 -15.72 7.13 3.80
N VAL A 118 -15.32 5.97 3.27
CA VAL A 118 -15.31 5.70 1.83
C VAL A 118 -16.35 4.67 1.39
N MET A 119 -16.93 3.91 2.33
CA MET A 119 -17.97 2.92 2.03
C MET A 119 -18.97 2.71 3.17
N ASN A 120 -20.17 2.25 2.81
CA ASN A 120 -21.13 1.74 3.79
C ASN A 120 -20.81 0.27 4.13
N THR A 121 -20.16 0.07 5.28
CA THR A 121 -19.69 -1.25 5.73
C THR A 121 -20.81 -2.22 6.09
N ALA A 122 -21.98 -1.73 6.51
CA ALA A 122 -23.14 -2.57 6.80
C ALA A 122 -23.73 -3.18 5.52
N ILE A 123 -23.85 -2.38 4.46
CA ILE A 123 -24.29 -2.88 3.14
C ILE A 123 -23.25 -3.86 2.57
N ALA A 124 -21.97 -3.49 2.61
CA ALA A 124 -20.90 -4.36 2.13
C ALA A 124 -20.87 -5.72 2.87
N ARG A 125 -21.13 -5.71 4.18
CA ARG A 125 -21.23 -6.94 4.98
C ARG A 125 -22.40 -7.81 4.54
N GLN A 126 -23.56 -7.21 4.30
CA GLN A 126 -24.71 -7.96 3.80
C GLN A 126 -24.43 -8.57 2.43
N GLU A 127 -23.77 -7.83 1.54
CA GLU A 127 -23.34 -8.35 0.24
C GLU A 127 -22.38 -9.53 0.37
N VAL A 128 -21.46 -9.49 1.34
CA VAL A 128 -20.58 -10.64 1.64
C VAL A 128 -21.40 -11.84 2.09
N PHE A 129 -22.41 -11.67 2.95
CA PHE A 129 -23.25 -12.79 3.42
C PHE A 129 -24.19 -13.36 2.36
N ASP A 130 -24.66 -12.52 1.44
CA ASP A 130 -25.56 -12.92 0.36
C ASP A 130 -24.82 -13.59 -0.82
N PHE A 131 -23.50 -13.43 -0.89
CA PHE A 131 -22.69 -13.95 -1.97
C PHE A 131 -22.44 -15.46 -1.85
N ASN A 132 -22.47 -16.17 -2.99
CA ASN A 132 -22.20 -17.61 -3.03
C ASN A 132 -20.69 -17.92 -3.09
N TRP A 133 -20.11 -18.21 -1.92
CA TRP A 133 -18.69 -18.54 -1.75
C TRP A 133 -18.30 -19.97 -2.13
N GLU A 134 -19.22 -20.83 -2.58
CA GLU A 134 -18.92 -22.24 -2.86
C GLU A 134 -18.02 -22.44 -4.09
N ASN A 135 -18.07 -21.51 -5.05
CA ASN A 135 -17.33 -21.61 -6.32
C ASN A 135 -16.18 -20.60 -6.47
N ILE A 136 -15.81 -19.91 -5.38
CA ILE A 136 -14.59 -19.09 -5.38
C ILE A 136 -13.42 -20.02 -5.03
N SER A 137 -12.75 -20.52 -6.08
CA SER A 137 -11.52 -21.33 -5.97
C SER A 137 -10.26 -20.47 -6.07
N ASP A 138 -9.13 -21.07 -5.65
CA ASP A 138 -7.67 -20.98 -5.96
C ASP A 138 -7.04 -19.74 -6.62
N SER A 139 -7.85 -18.85 -7.18
CA SER A 139 -7.49 -17.57 -7.78
C SER A 139 -6.76 -16.62 -6.83
N PHE A 140 -6.95 -16.76 -5.52
CA PHE A 140 -6.22 -15.93 -4.55
C PHE A 140 -4.78 -16.41 -4.37
N ASP A 141 -4.53 -17.72 -4.33
CA ASP A 141 -3.16 -18.25 -4.21
C ASP A 141 -2.32 -17.86 -5.43
N LEU A 142 -2.91 -17.99 -6.63
CA LEU A 142 -2.26 -17.52 -7.86
C LEU A 142 -2.00 -16.00 -7.86
N TYR A 143 -2.94 -15.22 -7.33
CA TYR A 143 -2.74 -13.77 -7.17
C TYR A 143 -1.58 -13.47 -6.21
N ILE A 144 -1.47 -14.19 -5.10
CA ILE A 144 -0.37 -14.05 -4.15
C ILE A 144 0.94 -14.40 -4.84
N GLU A 145 1.05 -15.56 -5.51
CA GLU A 145 2.26 -15.97 -6.23
C GLU A 145 2.73 -14.89 -7.23
N GLN A 146 1.83 -14.40 -8.08
CA GLN A 146 2.13 -13.36 -9.06
C GLN A 146 2.58 -12.04 -8.39
N THR A 147 1.94 -11.68 -7.28
CA THR A 147 2.28 -10.43 -6.57
C THR A 147 3.59 -10.56 -5.80
N GLU A 148 3.89 -11.74 -5.24
CA GLU A 148 5.17 -12.03 -4.60
C GLU A 148 6.32 -11.90 -5.59
N GLU A 149 6.17 -12.43 -6.81
CA GLU A 149 7.17 -12.25 -7.88
C GLU A 149 7.43 -10.77 -8.16
N LEU A 150 6.38 -9.95 -8.24
CA LEU A 150 6.51 -8.51 -8.50
C LEU A 150 7.22 -7.75 -7.37
N VAL A 151 6.91 -8.08 -6.12
CA VAL A 151 7.47 -7.40 -4.93
C VAL A 151 8.91 -7.86 -4.64
N THR A 152 9.23 -9.11 -4.93
CA THR A 152 10.58 -9.69 -4.72
C THR A 152 11.50 -9.49 -5.91
N ARG A 153 10.97 -9.15 -7.10
CA ARG A 153 11.78 -8.88 -8.28
C ARG A 153 12.82 -7.81 -7.97
N PRO A 154 14.10 -8.04 -8.29
CA PRO A 154 15.12 -7.01 -8.16
C PRO A 154 14.67 -5.80 -8.97
N LYS A 155 14.38 -4.69 -8.30
CA LYS A 155 14.08 -3.43 -8.97
C LYS A 155 15.30 -3.11 -9.83
N LYS A 156 15.14 -3.17 -11.16
CA LYS A 156 16.19 -2.69 -12.07
C LYS A 156 16.50 -1.27 -11.62
N LYS A 157 17.78 -0.97 -11.34
CA LYS A 157 18.19 0.40 -11.08
C LYS A 157 17.61 1.23 -12.22
N ALA A 158 16.75 2.20 -11.88
CA ALA A 158 16.18 3.09 -12.89
C ALA A 158 17.35 3.62 -13.71
N GLN A 159 17.25 3.46 -15.04
CA GLN A 159 18.28 4.07 -15.88
C GLN A 159 18.19 5.58 -15.67
N PRO A 160 19.32 6.27 -15.52
CA PRO A 160 19.29 7.71 -15.40
C PRO A 160 18.57 8.31 -16.62
N LEU A 161 17.72 9.31 -16.40
CA LEU A 161 16.92 9.93 -17.47
C LEU A 161 17.78 10.75 -18.44
N MET A 162 19.01 11.08 -18.04
CA MET A 162 20.00 11.73 -18.88
C MET A 162 21.43 11.30 -18.51
N SER A 163 22.40 11.60 -19.37
CA SER A 163 23.80 11.37 -19.06
C SER A 163 24.26 12.23 -17.88
N TRP A 164 25.33 11.79 -17.20
CA TRP A 164 25.93 12.57 -16.12
C TRP A 164 26.39 13.95 -16.62
N ASP A 165 26.93 14.03 -17.83
CA ASP A 165 27.39 15.28 -18.44
C ASP A 165 26.25 16.27 -18.68
N GLU A 166 25.09 15.79 -19.15
CA GLU A 166 23.90 16.62 -19.34
C GLU A 166 23.38 17.15 -18.00
N ALA A 167 23.25 16.27 -17.00
CA ALA A 167 22.83 16.63 -15.65
C ALA A 167 23.81 17.64 -15.01
N HIS A 168 25.11 17.45 -15.21
CA HIS A 168 26.15 18.32 -14.69
C HIS A 168 26.08 19.71 -15.33
N LYS A 169 25.83 19.79 -16.64
CA LYS A 169 25.62 21.07 -17.35
C LYS A 169 24.41 21.82 -16.80
N LEU A 170 23.29 21.15 -16.56
CA LEU A 170 22.07 21.75 -16.00
C LEU A 170 22.31 22.27 -14.58
N MET A 171 22.91 21.44 -13.73
CA MET A 171 23.32 21.80 -12.37
C MET A 171 24.23 23.04 -12.37
N PHE A 172 25.27 23.03 -13.20
CA PHE A 172 26.26 24.10 -13.26
C PHE A 172 25.67 25.41 -13.80
N SER A 173 24.77 25.32 -14.79
CA SER A 173 24.07 26.48 -15.35
C SER A 173 23.20 27.16 -14.31
N TYR A 174 22.46 26.37 -13.52
CA TYR A 174 21.67 26.86 -12.41
C TYR A 174 22.56 27.50 -11.33
N TYR A 175 23.60 26.79 -10.87
CA TYR A 175 24.56 27.32 -9.92
C TYR A 175 25.14 28.67 -10.38
N LYS A 176 25.59 28.80 -11.62
CA LYS A 176 26.19 30.04 -12.13
C LYS A 176 25.23 31.23 -12.10
N LYS A 177 23.95 31.00 -12.42
CA LYS A 177 22.89 32.01 -12.42
C LYS A 177 22.50 32.44 -11.00
N HIS A 178 22.56 31.53 -10.03
CA HIS A 178 22.04 31.73 -8.69
C HIS A 178 23.12 31.80 -7.58
N LYS A 179 24.42 31.69 -7.92
CA LYS A 179 25.53 31.61 -6.95
C LYS A 179 25.55 32.69 -5.87
N ALA A 180 24.99 33.87 -6.13
CA ALA A 180 24.95 34.98 -5.16
C ALA A 180 23.98 34.73 -4.00
N SER A 181 22.94 33.91 -4.22
CA SER A 181 21.91 33.58 -3.23
C SER A 181 22.09 32.17 -2.63
N LEU A 182 23.14 31.44 -3.04
CA LEU A 182 23.37 30.07 -2.60
C LEU A 182 24.36 30.00 -1.41
N PRO A 183 24.21 29.02 -0.50
CA PRO A 183 25.16 28.77 0.58
C PRO A 183 26.58 28.49 0.05
N ARG A 184 27.62 28.88 0.79
CA ARG A 184 29.01 28.67 0.38
C ARG A 184 29.39 27.19 0.28
N GLN A 185 28.76 26.33 1.07
CA GLN A 185 29.00 24.88 1.12
C GLN A 185 28.31 24.12 -0.03
N ILE A 186 27.49 24.79 -0.87
CA ILE A 186 26.73 24.13 -1.94
C ILE A 186 27.61 23.35 -2.92
N SER A 187 28.88 23.75 -3.08
CA SER A 187 29.86 23.08 -3.94
C SER A 187 30.22 21.66 -3.47
N GLU A 188 30.10 21.37 -2.18
CA GLU A 188 30.36 20.03 -1.62
C GLU A 188 29.30 19.01 -2.05
N TYR A 189 28.11 19.48 -2.41
CA TYR A 189 26.97 18.64 -2.81
C TYR A 189 26.85 18.46 -4.32
N ARG A 190 27.84 18.92 -5.09
CA ARG A 190 27.84 18.90 -6.57
C ARG A 190 27.42 17.54 -7.15
N ASP A 191 28.01 16.46 -6.65
CA ASP A 191 27.75 15.12 -7.19
C ASP A 191 26.36 14.62 -6.79
N ALA A 192 25.89 14.95 -5.59
CA ALA A 192 24.54 14.64 -5.13
C ALA A 192 23.48 15.40 -5.95
N LEU A 193 23.68 16.71 -6.17
CA LEU A 193 22.80 17.56 -6.98
C LEU A 193 22.75 17.04 -8.43
N THR A 194 23.92 16.76 -9.01
CA THR A 194 24.04 16.21 -10.36
C THR A 194 23.30 14.89 -10.48
N ARG A 195 23.44 13.99 -9.50
CA ARG A 195 22.77 12.70 -9.49
C ARG A 195 21.24 12.81 -9.36
N LEU A 196 20.73 13.79 -8.61
CA LEU A 196 19.29 14.02 -8.50
C LEU A 196 18.70 14.53 -9.82
N ILE A 197 19.42 15.42 -10.51
CA ILE A 197 19.04 15.92 -11.84
C ILE A 197 19.10 14.79 -12.87
N GLN A 198 20.14 13.96 -12.80
CA GLN A 198 20.31 12.79 -13.64
C GLN A 198 19.13 11.81 -13.54
N ASN A 199 18.45 11.80 -12.38
CA ASN A 199 17.28 10.97 -12.10
C ASN A 199 15.94 11.70 -12.29
N GLY A 200 15.92 12.85 -12.97
CA GLY A 200 14.69 13.50 -13.45
C GLY A 200 14.19 14.69 -12.65
N LYS A 201 14.87 15.08 -11.56
CA LYS A 201 14.52 16.34 -10.87
C LYS A 201 15.06 17.55 -11.64
N SER A 202 14.34 18.66 -11.62
CA SER A 202 14.84 19.91 -12.17
C SER A 202 15.97 20.50 -11.31
N ALA A 203 16.80 21.36 -11.91
CA ALA A 203 17.87 22.01 -11.16
C ALA A 203 17.33 22.94 -10.05
N GLU A 204 16.14 23.52 -10.21
CA GLU A 204 15.52 24.35 -9.19
C GLU A 204 15.14 23.53 -7.95
N GLU A 205 14.33 22.47 -8.14
CA GLU A 205 13.89 21.57 -7.06
C GLU A 205 15.06 20.99 -6.27
N VAL A 206 16.13 20.62 -6.96
CA VAL A 206 17.29 19.96 -6.34
C VAL A 206 18.08 20.92 -5.45
N PHE A 207 18.22 22.18 -5.84
CA PHE A 207 18.87 23.20 -5.01
C PHE A 207 17.96 23.64 -3.85
N GLU A 208 16.64 23.73 -4.05
CA GLU A 208 15.68 24.03 -2.97
C GLU A 208 15.68 22.97 -1.87
N ILE A 209 15.65 21.68 -2.24
CA ILE A 209 15.73 20.57 -1.27
C ILE A 209 16.98 20.71 -0.40
N LEU A 210 18.12 21.05 -1.02
CA LEU A 210 19.39 21.15 -0.30
C LEU A 210 19.43 22.38 0.61
N ILE A 211 18.91 23.53 0.14
CA ILE A 211 18.77 24.74 0.96
C ILE A 211 17.86 24.47 2.17
N ALA A 212 16.74 23.77 1.98
CA ALA A 212 15.81 23.42 3.05
C ALA A 212 16.47 22.50 4.09
N GLN A 213 17.24 21.50 3.66
CA GLN A 213 17.95 20.58 4.56
C GLN A 213 19.03 21.28 5.41
N HIS A 214 19.74 22.27 4.86
CA HIS A 214 20.75 23.04 5.60
C HIS A 214 20.19 24.20 6.44
N SER A 215 19.00 24.69 6.12
CA SER A 215 18.29 25.66 6.96
C SER A 215 17.82 25.05 8.29
N LEU A 216 17.64 23.72 8.34
CA LEU A 216 17.16 22.98 9.52
C LEU A 216 18.28 22.52 10.46
N THR A 217 19.55 22.53 10.03
CA THR A 217 20.70 22.09 10.86
C THR A 217 21.39 23.24 11.61
N THR A 218 20.90 24.48 11.46
CA THR A 218 21.47 25.68 12.10
C THR A 218 20.52 26.27 13.16
N ARG A 219 19.89 25.42 13.98
CA ARG A 219 19.18 25.79 15.21
C ARG A 219 19.70 25.00 16.39
#